data_AF-A0A812RX68-F1
#
_entry.id   AF-A0A812RX68-F1
#
_cell.length_a   1.000
_cell.length_b   1.000
_cell.length_c   1.000
_cell.angle_alpha   90.00
_cell.angle_beta   90.00
_cell.angle_gamma   90.00
#
_symmetry.space_group_name_H-M   'P 1'
#
loop_
_entity.id
_entity.type
_entity.pdbx_description
1 polymer ?
#
loop_
_entity_poly.entity_id
_entity_poly.type
_entity_poly.pdbx_seq_one_letter_code
_entity_poly.pdbx_strand_id
1 'polypeptide(L)'
;MEEQEDEKPKVPQPNKEEFDAKSEKINEEIQKLQDKQKKLTEKIQERSGGKEEFYAKKAELRAQLDVITDKINGLMEKKDEINKAVGNKREEGREMRSQLNSMKKTVGFTSQQEINNRIATIEFQLCTESVPLKEEKKLLAEIQTLKKNRSKVDTMNTMEQNLANFDPGMSMKEQKEAINADISQFRDEKKKIQDQMTELSEARKAQLGPIEEIQNERNAIGDKLRAKIEERNALRDEYRQQEREYWAYQQELRKARQ
;
A
#
# COMPACT_ATOMS: atom_id res chain seq x y z
N MET A 1 -32.18 -72.45 -71.37
CA MET A 1 -32.91 -72.30 -70.10
C MET A 1 -31.87 -71.79 -69.12
N GLU A 2 -31.56 -70.50 -69.22
CA GLU A 2 -32.25 -69.41 -68.52
C GLU A 2 -31.88 -69.40 -67.03
N GLU A 3 -31.24 -68.28 -66.69
CA GLU A 3 -31.40 -67.56 -65.42
C GLU A 3 -30.83 -68.23 -64.17
N GLN A 4 -29.59 -67.84 -63.85
CA GLN A 4 -29.26 -67.20 -62.58
C GLN A 4 -27.90 -66.50 -62.74
N GLU A 5 -27.89 -65.45 -63.56
CA GLU A 5 -27.06 -64.29 -63.24
C GLU A 5 -27.67 -63.67 -61.97
N ASP A 6 -27.46 -64.31 -60.81
CA ASP A 6 -27.85 -63.74 -59.53
C ASP A 6 -26.91 -62.56 -59.25
N GLU A 7 -27.39 -61.41 -59.73
CA GLU A 7 -27.11 -60.03 -59.36
C GLU A 7 -26.25 -59.89 -58.10
N LYS A 8 -24.93 -60.12 -58.21
CA LYS A 8 -24.01 -59.56 -57.22
C LYS A 8 -24.09 -58.04 -57.39
N PRO A 9 -24.51 -57.29 -56.36
CA PRO A 9 -24.77 -55.85 -56.47
C PRO A 9 -23.52 -55.17 -57.01
N LYS A 10 -23.67 -54.50 -58.15
CA LYS A 10 -22.59 -53.80 -58.85
C LYS A 10 -22.02 -52.75 -57.91
N VAL A 11 -20.83 -53.01 -57.35
CA VAL A 11 -20.13 -52.02 -56.54
C VAL A 11 -19.72 -50.87 -57.47
N PRO A 12 -20.24 -49.65 -57.28
CA PRO A 12 -19.90 -48.52 -58.14
C PRO A 12 -18.42 -48.16 -58.00
N GLN A 13 -17.81 -47.71 -59.09
CA GLN A 13 -16.43 -47.23 -59.06
C GLN A 13 -16.34 -45.97 -58.19
N PRO A 14 -15.39 -45.88 -57.25
CA PRO A 14 -15.24 -44.68 -56.41
C PRO A 14 -15.01 -43.44 -57.26
N ASN A 15 -15.78 -42.38 -57.02
CA ASN A 15 -15.64 -41.12 -57.75
C ASN A 15 -14.44 -40.33 -57.24
N LYS A 16 -13.30 -40.47 -57.93
CA LYS A 16 -12.05 -39.81 -57.58
C LYS A 16 -12.11 -38.29 -57.70
N GLU A 17 -12.76 -37.77 -58.73
CA GLU A 17 -12.86 -36.32 -58.97
C GLU A 17 -13.66 -35.63 -57.86
N GLU A 18 -14.75 -36.25 -57.40
CA GLU A 18 -15.54 -35.73 -56.27
C GLU A 18 -14.77 -35.77 -54.94
N PHE A 19 -13.99 -36.83 -54.72
CA PHE A 19 -13.15 -36.95 -53.53
C PHE A 19 -12.05 -35.89 -53.52
N ASP A 20 -11.34 -35.72 -54.65
CA ASP A 20 -10.27 -34.73 -54.79
C ASP A 20 -10.83 -33.31 -54.59
N ALA A 21 -11.96 -32.98 -55.21
CA ALA A 21 -12.62 -31.68 -55.04
C ALA A 21 -13.09 -31.40 -53.60
N LYS A 22 -13.61 -32.41 -52.89
CA LYS A 22 -13.99 -32.27 -51.46
C LYS A 22 -12.76 -32.17 -50.56
N SER A 23 -11.70 -32.94 -50.85
CA SER A 23 -10.46 -32.90 -50.08
C SER A 23 -9.75 -31.55 -50.23
N GLU A 24 -9.70 -30.99 -51.44
CA GLU A 24 -9.14 -29.66 -51.70
C GLU A 24 -9.86 -28.57 -50.90
N LYS A 25 -11.20 -28.55 -50.92
CA LYS A 25 -12.00 -27.60 -50.14
C LYS A 25 -11.71 -27.68 -48.63
N ILE A 26 -11.65 -28.90 -48.08
CA ILE A 26 -11.34 -29.09 -46.66
C ILE A 26 -9.89 -28.67 -46.36
N ASN A 27 -8.94 -28.95 -47.26
CA ASN A 27 -7.55 -28.54 -47.09
C ASN A 27 -7.39 -27.01 -47.12
N GLU A 28 -8.11 -26.31 -48.01
CA GLU A 28 -8.13 -24.84 -48.02
C GLU A 28 -8.69 -24.25 -46.73
N GLU A 29 -9.77 -24.83 -46.19
CA GLU A 29 -10.35 -24.41 -44.92
C GLU A 29 -9.39 -24.66 -43.75
N ILE A 30 -8.71 -25.81 -43.74
CA ILE A 30 -7.65 -26.13 -42.78
C ILE A 30 -6.54 -25.10 -42.84
N GLN A 31 -6.03 -24.76 -44.04
CA GLN A 31 -4.96 -23.79 -44.20
C GLN A 31 -5.38 -22.41 -43.68
N LYS A 32 -6.60 -21.95 -44.03
CA LYS A 32 -7.15 -20.69 -43.54
C LYS A 32 -7.28 -20.65 -42.01
N LEU A 33 -7.69 -21.77 -41.39
CA LEU A 33 -7.79 -21.87 -39.93
C LEU A 33 -6.41 -21.90 -39.26
N GLN A 34 -5.44 -22.62 -39.84
CA GLN A 34 -4.05 -22.67 -39.36
C GLN A 34 -3.40 -21.28 -39.40
N ASP A 35 -3.55 -20.54 -40.51
CA ASP A 35 -3.00 -19.19 -40.65
C ASP A 35 -3.61 -18.22 -39.64
N LYS A 36 -4.93 -18.32 -39.39
CA LYS A 36 -5.60 -17.52 -38.36
C LYS A 36 -5.11 -17.88 -36.96
N GLN A 37 -4.98 -19.18 -36.66
CA GLN A 37 -4.49 -19.65 -35.36
C GLN A 37 -3.06 -19.18 -35.09
N LYS A 38 -2.19 -19.22 -36.11
CA LYS A 38 -0.81 -18.72 -36.03
C LYS A 38 -0.78 -17.22 -35.74
N LYS A 39 -1.54 -16.42 -36.49
CA LYS A 39 -1.64 -14.96 -36.27
C LYS A 39 -2.13 -14.60 -34.87
N LEU A 40 -3.12 -15.32 -34.34
CA LEU A 40 -3.60 -15.08 -32.96
C LEU A 40 -2.54 -15.49 -31.93
N THR A 41 -1.79 -16.56 -32.19
CA THR A 41 -0.70 -17.01 -31.31
C THR A 41 0.44 -16.00 -31.25
N GLU A 42 0.86 -15.44 -32.39
CA GLU A 42 1.85 -14.36 -32.48
C GLU A 42 1.39 -13.12 -31.69
N LYS A 43 0.15 -12.68 -31.89
CA LYS A 43 -0.44 -11.56 -31.13
C LYS A 43 -0.46 -11.80 -29.61
N ILE A 44 -0.73 -13.04 -29.17
CA ILE A 44 -0.68 -13.38 -27.74
C ILE A 44 0.76 -13.31 -27.22
N GLN A 45 1.73 -13.85 -27.96
CA GLN A 45 3.13 -13.85 -27.56
C GLN A 45 3.67 -12.41 -27.42
N GLU A 46 3.45 -11.56 -28.43
CA GLU A 46 3.86 -10.15 -28.43
C GLU A 46 3.32 -9.38 -27.21
N ARG A 47 2.05 -9.61 -26.85
CA ARG A 47 1.40 -8.92 -25.72
C ARG A 47 1.76 -9.50 -24.36
N SER A 48 2.11 -10.79 -24.29
CA SER A 48 2.38 -11.48 -23.04
C SER A 48 3.79 -11.24 -22.46
N GLY A 49 4.74 -10.78 -23.31
CA GLY A 49 6.12 -10.49 -22.92
C GLY A 49 6.27 -9.44 -21.82
N GLY A 50 7.41 -9.41 -21.13
CA GLY A 50 7.71 -8.42 -20.08
C GLY A 50 6.98 -8.65 -18.74
N LYS A 51 6.40 -9.83 -18.53
CA LYS A 51 5.70 -10.19 -17.28
C LYS A 51 6.65 -10.09 -16.08
N GLU A 52 7.82 -10.70 -16.17
CA GLU A 52 8.80 -10.76 -15.09
C GLU A 52 9.33 -9.37 -14.72
N GLU A 53 9.69 -8.56 -15.72
CA GLU A 53 10.12 -7.17 -15.54
C GLU A 53 9.03 -6.30 -14.88
N PHE A 54 7.76 -6.48 -15.27
CA PHE A 54 6.64 -5.81 -14.63
C PHE A 54 6.53 -6.16 -13.15
N TYR A 55 6.60 -7.46 -12.81
CA TYR A 55 6.53 -7.88 -11.41
C TYR A 55 7.75 -7.45 -10.60
N ALA A 56 8.94 -7.46 -11.19
CA ALA A 56 10.15 -6.98 -10.56
C ALA A 56 10.05 -5.48 -10.23
N LYS A 57 9.70 -4.63 -11.21
CA LYS A 57 9.48 -3.19 -11.00
C LYS A 57 8.37 -2.91 -10.00
N LYS A 58 7.27 -3.68 -10.06
CA LYS A 58 6.17 -3.58 -9.09
C LYS A 58 6.62 -3.93 -7.68
N ALA A 59 7.43 -4.98 -7.51
CA ALA A 59 7.97 -5.37 -6.21
C ALA A 59 8.91 -4.30 -5.66
N GLU A 60 9.76 -3.73 -6.51
CA GLU A 60 10.69 -2.64 -6.14
C GLU A 60 9.93 -1.39 -5.68
N LEU A 61 8.96 -0.90 -6.48
CA LEU A 61 8.14 0.26 -6.09
C LEU A 61 7.37 0.00 -4.79
N ARG A 62 6.93 -1.24 -4.55
CA ARG A 62 6.27 -1.61 -3.30
C ARG A 62 7.23 -1.58 -2.11
N ALA A 63 8.43 -2.12 -2.25
CA ALA A 63 9.46 -2.05 -1.22
C ALA A 63 9.82 -0.59 -0.89
N GLN A 64 9.91 0.28 -1.90
CA GLN A 64 10.13 1.71 -1.68
C GLN A 64 8.97 2.38 -0.93
N LEU A 65 7.72 2.03 -1.24
CA LEU A 65 6.54 2.51 -0.49
C LEU A 65 6.55 2.08 0.97
N ASP A 66 6.96 0.85 1.25
CA ASP A 66 7.04 0.32 2.61
C ASP A 66 8.09 1.11 3.41
N VAL A 67 9.30 1.29 2.85
CA VAL A 67 10.37 2.08 3.47
C VAL A 67 9.94 3.53 3.75
N ILE A 68 9.28 4.20 2.80
CA ILE A 68 8.82 5.57 3.00
C ILE A 68 7.71 5.62 4.06
N THR A 69 6.82 4.63 4.08
CA THR A 69 5.75 4.55 5.08
C THR A 69 6.33 4.38 6.47
N ASP A 70 7.35 3.53 6.64
CA ASP A 70 8.04 3.34 7.91
C ASP A 70 8.76 4.62 8.37
N LYS A 71 9.41 5.35 7.45
CA LYS A 71 10.02 6.66 7.76
C LYS A 71 8.99 7.67 8.23
N ILE A 72 7.84 7.75 7.57
CA ILE A 72 6.74 8.65 7.97
C ILE A 72 6.21 8.27 9.35
N ASN A 73 6.00 6.98 9.62
CA ASN A 73 5.53 6.49 10.91
C ASN A 73 6.51 6.85 12.04
N GLY A 74 7.81 6.56 11.85
CA GLY A 74 8.83 6.91 12.85
C GLY A 74 8.95 8.42 13.10
N LEU A 75 8.75 9.26 12.07
CA LEU A 75 8.71 10.71 12.25
C LEU A 75 7.44 11.20 12.97
N MET A 76 6.29 10.56 12.71
CA MET A 76 5.05 10.86 13.45
C MET A 76 5.17 10.49 14.93
N GLU A 77 5.76 9.34 15.25
CA GLU A 77 6.03 8.94 16.63
C GLU A 77 6.92 9.95 17.35
N LYS A 78 8.05 10.35 16.75
CA LYS A 78 8.93 11.40 17.30
C LYS A 78 8.21 12.73 17.50
N LYS A 79 7.35 13.12 16.55
CA LYS A 79 6.54 14.34 16.67
C LYS A 79 5.58 14.26 17.85
N ASP A 80 4.96 13.10 18.07
CA ASP A 80 4.03 12.89 19.17
C ASP A 80 4.74 12.86 20.52
N GLU A 81 5.92 12.27 20.61
CA GLU A 81 6.80 12.35 21.79
C GLU A 81 7.16 13.80 22.14
N ILE A 82 7.58 14.59 21.14
CA ILE A 82 7.87 16.01 21.32
C ILE A 82 6.61 16.76 21.80
N ASN A 83 5.45 16.50 21.19
CA ASN A 83 4.20 17.15 21.60
C ASN A 83 3.83 16.81 23.05
N LYS A 84 4.00 15.56 23.48
CA LYS A 84 3.79 15.13 24.86
C LYS A 84 4.77 15.82 25.82
N ALA A 85 6.06 15.83 25.48
CA ALA A 85 7.09 16.48 26.29
C ALA A 85 6.83 18.00 26.44
N VAL A 86 6.44 18.67 25.36
CA VAL A 86 6.04 20.09 25.37
C VAL A 86 4.78 20.31 26.20
N GLY A 87 3.79 19.41 26.09
CA GLY A 87 2.57 19.42 26.90
C GLY A 87 2.88 19.36 28.40
N ASN A 88 3.67 18.37 28.82
CA ASN A 88 4.06 18.17 30.21
C ASN A 88 4.83 19.37 30.75
N LYS A 89 5.82 19.89 30.02
CA LYS A 89 6.55 21.10 30.43
C LYS A 89 5.60 22.30 30.58
N ARG A 90 4.64 22.48 29.69
CA ARG A 90 3.67 23.57 29.82
C ARG A 90 2.78 23.42 31.05
N GLU A 91 2.43 22.20 31.42
CA GLU A 91 1.68 21.90 32.63
C GLU A 91 2.52 22.17 33.89
N GLU A 92 3.76 21.67 33.95
CA GLU A 92 4.72 21.98 35.03
C GLU A 92 4.91 23.49 35.21
N GLY A 93 5.06 24.23 34.11
CA GLY A 93 5.16 25.69 34.14
C GLY A 93 3.90 26.37 34.68
N ARG A 94 2.71 25.84 34.40
CA ARG A 94 1.44 26.35 34.96
C ARG A 94 1.34 26.06 36.46
N GLU A 95 1.70 24.84 36.88
CA GLU A 95 1.70 24.45 38.29
C GLU A 95 2.67 25.31 39.10
N MET A 96 3.90 25.48 38.62
CA MET A 96 4.89 26.36 39.26
C MET A 96 4.37 27.79 39.37
N ARG A 97 3.73 28.35 38.32
CA ARG A 97 3.12 29.70 38.39
C ARG A 97 1.99 29.76 39.41
N SER A 98 1.15 28.73 39.49
CA SER A 98 0.06 28.65 40.46
C SER A 98 0.59 28.62 41.89
N GLN A 99 1.58 27.75 42.15
CA GLN A 99 2.25 27.63 43.45
C GLN A 99 2.90 28.96 43.85
N LEU A 100 3.64 29.60 42.92
CA LEU A 100 4.27 30.89 43.14
C LEU A 100 3.25 31.98 43.53
N ASN A 101 2.13 32.06 42.80
CA ASN A 101 1.07 33.01 43.09
C ASN A 101 0.40 32.74 44.44
N SER A 102 0.26 31.47 44.84
CA SER A 102 -0.27 31.12 46.16
C SER A 102 0.70 31.53 47.28
N MET A 103 2.00 31.27 47.11
CA MET A 103 3.04 31.68 48.06
C MET A 103 3.10 33.20 48.22
N LYS A 104 3.03 33.95 47.12
CA LYS A 104 2.96 35.41 47.14
C LYS A 104 1.80 35.93 47.99
N LYS A 105 0.60 35.35 47.82
CA LYS A 105 -0.58 35.72 48.61
C LYS A 105 -0.44 35.41 50.10
N THR A 106 0.21 34.29 50.45
CA THR A 106 0.36 33.88 51.86
C THR A 106 1.46 34.62 52.59
N VAL A 107 2.58 34.94 51.92
CA VAL A 107 3.75 35.55 52.55
C VAL A 107 3.55 37.06 52.78
N GLY A 108 2.88 37.76 51.85
CA GLY A 108 2.52 39.18 52.00
C GLY A 108 3.69 40.17 52.01
N PHE A 109 4.93 39.70 51.96
CA PHE A 109 6.16 40.49 51.85
C PHE A 109 6.84 40.19 50.52
N THR A 110 7.42 41.22 49.91
CA THR A 110 8.02 41.12 48.58
C THR A 110 9.54 40.93 48.63
N SER A 111 10.18 41.31 49.74
CA SER A 111 11.62 41.14 49.91
C SER A 111 12.03 40.73 51.33
N GLN A 112 13.20 40.09 51.42
CA GLN A 112 13.82 39.76 52.70
C GLN A 112 14.17 41.02 53.51
N GLN A 113 14.43 42.13 52.81
CA GLN A 113 14.78 43.41 53.41
C GLN A 113 13.57 44.08 54.08
N GLU A 114 12.38 43.98 53.49
CA GLU A 114 11.13 44.43 54.13
C GLU A 114 10.87 43.69 55.46
N ILE A 115 11.09 42.38 55.48
CA ILE A 115 10.95 41.55 56.69
C ILE A 115 11.96 41.99 57.75
N ASN A 116 13.23 42.16 57.38
CA ASN A 116 14.29 42.56 58.31
C ASN A 116 14.04 43.96 58.88
N ASN A 117 13.59 44.91 58.05
CA ASN A 117 13.24 46.27 58.49
C ASN A 117 12.10 46.23 59.51
N ARG A 118 11.04 45.44 59.25
CA ARG A 118 9.91 45.30 60.18
C ARG A 118 10.35 44.68 61.51
N ILE A 119 11.20 43.65 61.48
CA ILE A 119 11.77 43.07 62.70
C ILE A 119 12.56 44.12 63.48
N ALA A 120 13.45 44.87 62.82
CA ALA A 120 14.25 45.91 63.46
C ALA A 120 13.39 47.02 64.08
N THR A 121 12.29 47.42 63.42
CA THR A 121 11.33 48.39 63.99
C THR A 121 10.68 47.86 65.27
N ILE A 122 10.25 46.59 65.27
CA ILE A 122 9.62 45.98 66.45
C ILE A 122 10.64 45.83 67.59
N GLU A 123 11.86 45.39 67.29
CA GLU A 123 12.94 45.27 68.27
C GLU A 123 13.30 46.63 68.89
N PHE A 124 13.39 47.69 68.07
CA PHE A 124 13.61 49.04 68.56
C PHE A 124 12.48 49.53 69.47
N GLN A 125 11.22 49.26 69.10
CA GLN A 125 10.06 49.62 69.90
C GLN A 125 10.08 48.91 71.27
N LEU A 126 10.37 47.60 71.29
CA LEU A 126 10.47 46.81 72.51
C LEU A 126 11.61 47.26 73.44
N CYS A 127 12.69 47.81 72.89
CA CYS A 127 13.84 48.28 73.67
C CYS A 127 13.68 49.72 74.20
N THR A 128 12.87 50.55 73.56
CA THR A 128 12.79 51.99 73.87
C THR A 128 11.46 52.43 74.50
N GLU A 129 10.39 51.66 74.29
CA GLU A 129 9.06 51.97 74.82
C GLU A 129 8.63 50.99 75.93
N SER A 130 7.84 51.49 76.88
CA SER A 130 7.23 50.64 77.90
C SER A 130 5.90 50.09 77.38
N VAL A 131 5.95 48.93 76.71
CA VAL A 131 4.79 48.29 76.08
C VAL A 131 4.06 47.38 77.10
N PRO A 132 2.72 47.39 77.20
CA PRO A 132 1.98 46.45 78.04
C PRO A 132 2.28 44.99 77.67
N LEU A 133 2.37 44.10 78.67
CA LEU A 133 2.73 42.68 78.50
C LEU A 133 1.91 41.94 77.42
N LYS A 134 0.64 42.32 77.22
CA LYS A 134 -0.24 41.74 76.19
C LYS A 134 0.18 42.13 74.78
N GLU A 135 0.67 43.35 74.59
CA GLU A 135 1.14 43.87 73.31
C GLU A 135 2.57 43.41 73.02
N GLU A 136 3.43 43.37 74.03
CA GLU A 136 4.77 42.78 73.94
C GLU A 136 4.72 41.34 73.41
N LYS A 137 3.82 40.50 73.95
CA LYS A 137 3.61 39.13 73.46
C LYS A 137 3.15 39.08 72.00
N LYS A 138 2.36 40.05 71.54
CA LYS A 138 1.92 40.12 70.13
C LYS A 138 3.09 40.49 69.21
N LEU A 139 3.91 41.47 69.61
CA LEU A 139 5.09 41.90 68.87
C LEU A 139 6.13 40.77 68.74
N LEU A 140 6.36 39.99 69.82
CA LEU A 140 7.22 38.81 69.76
C LEU A 140 6.66 37.70 68.87
N ALA A 141 5.34 37.48 68.89
CA ALA A 141 4.68 36.54 67.98
C ALA A 141 4.77 36.99 66.51
N GLU A 142 4.70 38.31 66.26
CA GLU A 142 4.92 38.90 64.94
C GLU A 142 6.36 38.66 64.47
N ILE A 143 7.38 38.92 65.30
CA ILE A 143 8.79 38.62 64.97
C ILE A 143 8.98 37.15 64.63
N GLN A 144 8.41 36.21 65.40
CA GLN A 144 8.51 34.79 65.08
C GLN A 144 7.87 34.44 63.73
N THR A 145 6.74 35.07 63.41
CA THR A 145 6.04 34.88 62.13
C THR A 145 6.84 35.47 60.97
N LEU A 146 7.41 36.66 61.14
CA LEU A 146 8.29 37.33 60.18
C LEU A 146 9.54 36.51 59.89
N LYS A 147 10.19 35.95 60.92
CA LYS A 147 11.34 35.04 60.76
C LYS A 147 10.98 33.78 59.97
N LYS A 148 9.79 33.20 60.17
CA LYS A 148 9.29 32.06 59.38
C LYS A 148 8.95 32.45 57.93
N ASN A 149 8.50 33.67 57.69
CA ASN A 149 8.19 34.17 56.35
C ASN A 149 9.45 34.50 55.55
N ARG A 150 10.56 34.83 56.23
CA ARG A 150 11.85 35.11 55.60
C ARG A 150 12.33 33.99 54.67
N SER A 151 12.32 32.75 55.15
CA SER A 151 12.74 31.60 54.33
C SER A 151 11.78 31.32 53.17
N LYS A 152 10.49 31.66 53.33
CA LYS A 152 9.49 31.51 52.27
C LYS A 152 9.71 32.51 51.13
N VAL A 153 10.16 33.73 51.45
CA VAL A 153 10.55 34.72 50.43
C VAL A 153 11.74 34.21 49.61
N ASP A 154 12.73 33.57 50.25
CA ASP A 154 13.88 33.01 49.52
C ASP A 154 13.45 31.88 48.56
N THR A 155 12.55 30.99 49.01
CA THR A 155 11.98 29.95 48.13
C THR A 155 11.13 30.54 47.00
N MET A 156 10.38 31.62 47.27
CA MET A 156 9.59 32.31 46.27
C MET A 156 10.47 32.95 45.19
N ASN A 157 11.52 33.67 45.59
CA ASN A 157 12.47 34.29 44.67
C ASN A 157 13.19 33.24 43.79
N THR A 158 13.53 32.10 44.39
CA THR A 158 14.12 30.98 43.64
C THR A 158 13.13 30.42 42.60
N MET A 159 11.86 30.22 42.99
CA MET A 159 10.81 29.78 42.04
C MET A 159 10.55 30.83 40.95
N GLU A 160 10.61 32.13 41.26
CA GLU A 160 10.49 33.20 40.26
C GLU A 160 11.61 33.16 39.23
N GLN A 161 12.85 33.01 39.67
CA GLN A 161 14.01 32.88 38.78
C GLN A 161 13.91 31.63 37.90
N ASN A 162 13.51 30.49 38.49
CA ASN A 162 13.29 29.26 37.73
C ASN A 162 12.18 29.42 36.68
N LEU A 163 11.10 30.12 37.01
CA LEU A 163 10.01 30.43 36.07
C LEU A 163 10.40 31.42 34.98
N ALA A 164 11.26 32.40 35.29
CA ALA A 164 11.77 33.36 34.32
C ALA A 164 12.63 32.69 33.25
N ASN A 165 13.41 31.67 33.65
CA ASN A 165 14.25 30.88 32.76
C ASN A 165 13.54 29.62 32.22
N PHE A 166 12.26 29.43 32.52
CA PHE A 166 11.52 28.24 32.13
C PHE A 166 11.22 28.24 30.62
N ASP A 167 11.75 27.26 29.90
CA ASP A 167 11.43 27.04 28.49
C ASP A 167 10.23 26.07 28.34
N PRO A 168 9.03 26.55 27.93
CA PRO A 168 7.85 25.71 27.72
C PRO A 168 7.89 24.91 26.42
N GLY A 169 9.09 24.66 25.87
CA GLY A 169 9.32 23.87 24.66
C GLY A 169 9.59 24.69 23.40
N MET A 170 10.03 25.95 23.52
CA MET A 170 10.52 26.76 22.42
C MET A 170 11.75 26.13 21.77
N SER A 171 12.65 25.54 22.55
CA SER A 171 13.82 24.79 22.03
C SER A 171 13.44 23.59 21.14
N MET A 172 12.25 23.02 21.31
CA MET A 172 11.78 21.88 20.52
C MET A 172 10.94 22.30 19.29
N LYS A 173 10.73 23.60 19.09
CA LYS A 173 9.92 24.13 17.98
C LYS A 173 10.61 23.87 16.63
N GLU A 174 11.91 24.14 16.54
CA GLU A 174 12.69 23.93 15.32
C GLU A 174 12.74 22.44 14.95
N GLN A 175 12.89 21.56 15.93
CA GLN A 175 12.84 20.11 15.72
C GLN A 175 11.48 19.67 15.16
N LYS A 176 10.38 20.22 15.68
CA LYS A 176 9.04 19.94 15.18
C LYS A 176 8.82 20.46 13.76
N GLU A 177 9.35 21.64 13.43
CA GLU A 177 9.28 22.21 12.09
C GLU A 177 10.07 21.36 11.09
N ALA A 178 11.29 20.94 11.43
CA ALA A 178 12.09 20.02 10.62
C ALA A 178 11.36 18.69 10.38
N ILE A 179 10.82 18.06 11.44
CA ILE A 179 10.04 16.82 11.30
C ILE A 179 8.82 17.00 10.39
N ASN A 180 8.12 18.14 10.48
CA ASN A 180 6.98 18.39 9.60
C ASN A 180 7.41 18.56 8.13
N ALA A 181 8.54 19.21 7.88
CA ALA A 181 9.10 19.36 6.55
C ALA A 181 9.47 17.99 5.95
N ASP A 182 10.17 17.15 6.72
CA ASP A 182 10.54 15.79 6.31
C ASP A 182 9.29 14.93 6.04
N ILE A 183 8.27 14.99 6.91
CA ILE A 183 7.00 14.28 6.68
C ILE A 183 6.33 14.75 5.38
N SER A 184 6.35 16.05 5.09
CA SER A 184 5.78 16.57 3.86
C SER A 184 6.53 16.03 2.64
N GLN A 185 7.87 16.08 2.67
CA GLN A 185 8.70 15.56 1.60
C GLN A 185 8.45 14.07 1.35
N PHE A 186 8.44 13.25 2.41
CA PHE A 186 8.17 11.82 2.27
C PHE A 186 6.75 11.51 1.78
N ARG A 187 5.76 12.35 2.10
CA ARG A 187 4.40 12.22 1.53
C ARG A 187 4.38 12.52 0.04
N ASP A 188 5.11 13.53 -0.40
CA ASP A 188 5.23 13.86 -1.82
C ASP A 188 5.97 12.75 -2.58
N GLU A 189 7.04 12.21 -2.02
CA GLU A 189 7.76 11.04 -2.57
C GLU A 189 6.84 9.81 -2.63
N LYS A 190 6.09 9.52 -1.56
CA LYS A 190 5.10 8.43 -1.51
C LYS A 190 4.09 8.56 -2.64
N LYS A 191 3.56 9.77 -2.86
CA LYS A 191 2.59 10.03 -3.93
C LYS A 191 3.21 9.76 -5.30
N LYS A 192 4.43 10.24 -5.57
CA LYS A 192 5.13 9.97 -6.84
C LYS A 192 5.29 8.48 -7.12
N ILE A 193 5.65 7.69 -6.10
CA ILE A 193 5.79 6.23 -6.26
C ILE A 193 4.45 5.55 -6.46
N GLN A 194 3.39 6.02 -5.81
CA GLN A 194 2.03 5.55 -6.08
C GLN A 194 1.60 5.85 -7.51
N ASP A 195 1.88 7.06 -8.01
CA ASP A 195 1.60 7.47 -9.39
C ASP A 195 2.37 6.56 -10.38
N GLN A 196 3.66 6.30 -10.13
CA GLN A 196 4.46 5.35 -10.93
C GLN A 196 3.90 3.92 -10.90
N MET A 197 3.39 3.46 -9.75
CA MET A 197 2.76 2.15 -9.61
C MET A 197 1.44 2.07 -10.42
N THR A 198 0.66 3.15 -10.42
CA THR A 198 -0.56 3.23 -11.24
C THR A 198 -0.22 3.24 -12.72
N GLU A 199 0.73 4.08 -13.16
CA GLU A 199 1.20 4.13 -14.54
C GLU A 199 1.73 2.78 -15.01
N LEU A 200 2.55 2.10 -14.20
CA LEU A 200 3.06 0.77 -14.51
C LEU A 200 1.91 -0.25 -14.71
N SER A 201 0.90 -0.18 -13.84
CA SER A 201 -0.26 -1.09 -13.90
C SER A 201 -1.16 -0.80 -15.09
N GLU A 202 -1.39 0.47 -15.42
CA GLU A 202 -2.15 0.91 -16.59
C GLU A 202 -1.43 0.56 -17.89
N ALA A 203 -0.13 0.81 -17.97
CA ALA A 203 0.69 0.41 -19.11
C ALA A 203 0.63 -1.10 -19.34
N ARG A 204 0.71 -1.91 -18.27
CA ARG A 204 0.57 -3.36 -18.36
C ARG A 204 -0.83 -3.77 -18.81
N LYS A 205 -1.88 -3.14 -18.29
CA LYS A 205 -3.27 -3.39 -18.70
C LYS A 205 -3.47 -3.06 -20.18
N ALA A 206 -2.94 -1.93 -20.64
CA ALA A 206 -2.99 -1.52 -22.05
C ALA A 206 -2.21 -2.49 -22.95
N GLN A 207 -1.03 -2.94 -22.52
CA GLN A 207 -0.22 -3.93 -23.24
C GLN A 207 -0.98 -5.26 -23.41
N LEU A 208 -1.60 -5.76 -22.34
CA LEU A 208 -2.36 -7.01 -22.40
C LEU A 208 -3.63 -6.84 -23.26
N GLY A 209 -4.36 -5.73 -23.09
CA GLY A 209 -5.62 -5.50 -23.79
C GLY A 209 -6.59 -6.68 -23.61
N PRO A 210 -7.43 -6.99 -24.61
CA PRO A 210 -8.35 -8.12 -24.56
C PRO A 210 -7.63 -9.46 -24.87
N ILE A 211 -6.53 -9.75 -24.18
CA ILE A 211 -5.76 -10.97 -24.42
C ILE A 211 -6.59 -12.24 -24.19
N GLU A 212 -7.53 -12.19 -23.26
CA GLU A 212 -8.45 -13.30 -22.95
C GLU A 212 -9.40 -13.57 -24.12
N GLU A 213 -9.95 -12.54 -24.76
CA GLU A 213 -10.78 -12.69 -25.96
C GLU A 213 -9.96 -13.30 -27.11
N ILE A 214 -8.74 -12.81 -27.34
CA ILE A 214 -7.84 -13.36 -28.38
C ILE A 214 -7.48 -14.83 -28.08
N GLN A 215 -7.29 -15.18 -26.81
CA GLN A 215 -7.04 -16.57 -26.39
C GLN A 215 -8.27 -17.45 -26.64
N ASN A 216 -9.47 -16.96 -26.33
CA ASN A 216 -10.73 -17.67 -26.57
C ASN A 216 -10.97 -17.88 -28.07
N GLU A 217 -10.75 -16.86 -28.89
CA GLU A 217 -10.83 -16.95 -30.35
C GLU A 217 -9.83 -17.98 -30.91
N ARG A 218 -8.58 -17.97 -30.43
CA ARG A 218 -7.56 -18.96 -30.83
C ARG A 218 -8.00 -20.38 -30.48
N ASN A 219 -8.54 -20.59 -29.28
CA ASN A 219 -9.02 -21.89 -28.84
C ASN A 219 -10.18 -22.38 -29.71
N ALA A 220 -11.17 -21.52 -29.97
CA ALA A 220 -12.30 -21.84 -30.83
C ALA A 220 -11.88 -22.17 -32.28
N ILE A 221 -10.86 -21.48 -32.82
CA ILE A 221 -10.28 -21.83 -34.12
C ILE A 221 -9.55 -23.18 -34.05
N GLY A 222 -8.84 -23.47 -32.96
CA GLY A 222 -8.21 -24.78 -32.73
C GLY A 222 -9.22 -25.92 -32.71
N ASP A 223 -10.40 -25.70 -32.12
CA ASP A 223 -11.50 -26.69 -32.12
C ASP A 223 -12.05 -26.93 -33.52
N LYS A 224 -12.29 -25.84 -34.28
CA LYS A 224 -12.72 -25.93 -35.69
C LYS A 224 -11.68 -26.63 -36.57
N LEU A 225 -10.40 -26.36 -36.34
CA LEU A 225 -9.30 -26.99 -37.06
C LEU A 225 -9.27 -28.50 -36.80
N ARG A 226 -9.44 -28.92 -35.53
CA ARG A 226 -9.53 -30.35 -35.18
C ARG A 226 -10.71 -31.03 -35.89
N ALA A 227 -11.90 -30.42 -35.82
CA ALA A 227 -13.08 -30.95 -36.50
C ALA A 227 -12.89 -31.09 -38.02
N LYS A 228 -12.25 -30.11 -38.67
CA LYS A 228 -11.96 -30.17 -40.12
C LYS A 228 -10.91 -31.21 -40.49
N ILE A 229 -9.92 -31.43 -39.62
CA ILE A 229 -8.94 -32.51 -39.80
C ILE A 229 -9.62 -33.88 -39.66
N GLU A 230 -10.53 -34.03 -38.69
CA GLU A 230 -11.34 -35.24 -38.52
C GLU A 230 -12.23 -35.49 -39.74
N GLU A 231 -12.93 -34.46 -40.25
CA GLU A 231 -13.74 -34.53 -41.48
C GLU A 231 -12.91 -34.99 -42.70
N ARG A 232 -11.71 -34.42 -42.88
CA ARG A 232 -10.80 -34.83 -43.95
C ARG A 232 -10.35 -36.28 -43.81
N ASN A 233 -10.06 -36.72 -42.59
CA ASN A 233 -9.60 -38.07 -42.34
C ASN A 233 -10.74 -39.09 -42.57
N ALA A 234 -11.96 -38.78 -42.10
CA ALA A 234 -13.14 -39.58 -42.38
C ALA A 234 -13.41 -39.71 -43.90
N LEU A 235 -13.36 -38.59 -44.64
CA LEU A 235 -13.52 -38.60 -46.10
C LEU A 235 -12.46 -39.49 -46.79
N ARG A 236 -11.21 -39.46 -46.31
CA ARG A 236 -10.12 -40.33 -46.82
C ARG A 236 -10.36 -41.80 -46.51
N ASP A 237 -10.85 -42.10 -45.32
CA ASP A 237 -11.11 -43.48 -44.90
C ASP A 237 -12.31 -44.08 -45.62
N GLU A 238 -13.38 -43.29 -45.82
CA GLU A 238 -14.54 -43.65 -46.66
C GLU A 238 -14.11 -43.94 -48.10
N TYR A 239 -13.35 -43.04 -48.72
CA TYR A 239 -12.87 -43.24 -50.10
C TYR A 239 -11.99 -44.50 -50.22
N ARG A 240 -11.07 -44.72 -49.28
CA ARG A 240 -10.24 -45.94 -49.25
C ARG A 240 -11.07 -47.20 -49.04
N GLN A 241 -12.14 -47.13 -48.26
CA GLN A 241 -13.03 -48.26 -48.05
C GLN A 241 -13.79 -48.60 -49.34
N GLN A 242 -14.39 -47.61 -50.00
CA GLN A 242 -15.04 -47.78 -51.30
C GLN A 242 -14.08 -48.34 -52.35
N GLU A 243 -12.84 -47.85 -52.37
CA GLU A 243 -11.79 -48.36 -53.25
C GLU A 243 -11.47 -49.84 -52.95
N ARG A 244 -11.28 -50.21 -51.69
CA ARG A 244 -11.07 -51.62 -51.30
C ARG A 244 -12.24 -52.52 -51.70
N GLU A 245 -13.47 -52.08 -51.46
CA GLU A 245 -14.70 -52.83 -51.81
C GLU A 245 -14.83 -53.02 -53.33
N TYR A 246 -14.58 -51.97 -54.11
CA TYR A 246 -14.59 -52.03 -55.57
C TYR A 246 -13.52 -52.98 -56.12
N TRP A 247 -12.27 -52.89 -55.62
CA TRP A 247 -11.20 -53.78 -56.04
C TRP A 247 -11.45 -55.23 -55.63
N ALA A 248 -12.01 -55.49 -54.45
CA ALA A 248 -12.40 -56.83 -54.02
C ALA A 248 -13.47 -57.43 -54.95
N TYR A 249 -14.50 -56.66 -55.29
CA TYR A 249 -15.53 -57.06 -56.25
C TYR A 249 -14.95 -57.36 -57.64
N GLN A 250 -14.05 -56.50 -58.15
CA GLN A 250 -13.36 -56.74 -59.43
C GLN A 250 -12.50 -58.01 -59.41
N GLN A 251 -11.83 -58.32 -58.30
CA GLN A 251 -11.06 -59.55 -58.14
C GLN A 251 -11.95 -60.80 -58.12
N GLU A 252 -13.11 -60.74 -57.44
CA GLU A 252 -14.09 -61.84 -57.46
C GLU A 252 -14.68 -62.08 -58.85
N LEU A 253 -15.03 -61.02 -59.58
CA LEU A 253 -15.50 -61.11 -60.97
C LEU A 253 -14.43 -61.73 -61.89
N ARG A 254 -13.15 -61.42 -61.68
CA ARG A 254 -12.06 -62.04 -62.45
C ARG A 254 -11.91 -63.53 -62.14
N LYS A 255 -12.05 -63.93 -60.87
CA LYS A 255 -12.00 -65.34 -60.44
C LYS A 255 -13.19 -66.14 -60.95
N ALA A 256 -14.38 -65.55 -61.04
CA ALA A 256 -15.59 -66.21 -61.55
C ALA A 256 -15.62 -66.34 -63.09
N ARG A 257 -14.72 -65.66 -63.80
CA ARG A 257 -14.58 -65.72 -65.26
C ARG A 257 -13.45 -66.66 -65.74
N GLN A 258 -12.68 -67.24 -64.82
CA GLN A 258 -11.70 -68.30 -65.09
C GLN A 258 -12.32 -69.67 -64.80
#